data_AF-A0A7C2FZ80-F1
#
_entry.id   AF-A0A7C2FZ80-F1
#
_cell.length_a   1.000
_cell.length_b   1.000
_cell.length_c   1.000
_cell.angle_alpha   90.00
_cell.angle_beta   90.00
_cell.angle_gamma   90.00
#
_symmetry.space_group_name_H-M   'P 1'
#
loop_
_entity.id
_entity.type
_entity.pdbx_description
1 polymer ?
#
loop_
_entity_poly.entity_id
_entity_poly.type
_entity_poly.pdbx_seq_one_letter_code
_entity_poly.pdbx_strand_id
1 'polypeptide(L)'
;MAERGNGTGFVLGFLVGGLAGFALGLLLAPQSGVETRQQLRSRTEELRGRVEELTQRARATAEEAVESARAGFREAAEQARAELERRQQELQELLRREREETSF
;
A
#
# COMPACT_ATOMS: atom_id res chain seq x y z
N MET A 1 27.74 -5.75 10.65
CA MET A 1 26.30 -5.81 10.36
C MET A 1 25.78 -4.39 10.27
N ALA A 2 25.46 -3.91 9.06
CA ALA A 2 24.95 -2.55 8.83
C ALA A 2 23.48 -2.64 8.43
N GLU A 3 22.61 -2.81 9.42
CA GLU A 3 21.18 -2.59 9.27
C GLU A 3 20.88 -1.16 9.74
N ARG A 4 20.48 -0.29 8.80
CA ARG A 4 19.65 0.92 8.97
C ARG A 4 19.66 1.76 7.68
N GLY A 5 18.48 1.97 7.07
CA GLY A 5 18.21 3.24 6.36
C GLY A 5 17.88 3.24 4.86
N ASN A 6 17.64 2.09 4.20
CA ASN A 6 17.50 2.07 2.74
C ASN A 6 16.29 2.88 2.19
N GLY A 7 15.17 2.93 2.92
CA GLY A 7 13.98 3.66 2.49
C GLY A 7 14.10 5.18 2.62
N THR A 8 14.71 5.65 3.71
CA THR A 8 14.88 7.09 3.98
C THR A 8 15.85 7.73 2.98
N GLY A 9 16.91 7.02 2.59
CA GLY A 9 17.85 7.48 1.57
C GLY A 9 17.21 7.65 0.19
N PHE A 10 16.34 6.72 -0.20
CA PHE A 10 15.60 6.81 -1.47
C PHE A 10 14.62 7.98 -1.50
N VAL A 11 13.82 8.16 -0.44
CA VAL A 11 12.85 9.27 -0.36
C VAL A 11 13.55 10.62 -0.38
N LEU A 12 14.66 10.76 0.36
CA LEU A 12 15.44 11.99 0.37
C LEU A 12 16.08 12.25 -1.00
N GLY A 13 16.61 11.22 -1.66
CA GLY A 13 17.14 11.30 -3.02
C GLY A 13 16.09 11.70 -4.06
N PHE A 14 14.88 11.17 -3.97
CA PHE A 14 13.76 11.51 -4.85
C PHE A 14 13.31 12.97 -4.67
N LEU A 15 13.19 13.45 -3.42
CA LEU A 15 12.80 14.84 -3.16
C LEU A 15 13.84 15.83 -3.69
N VAL A 16 15.12 15.56 -3.44
CA VAL A 16 16.22 16.42 -3.92
C VAL A 16 16.31 16.38 -5.44
N GLY A 17 16.26 15.19 -6.04
CA GLY A 17 16.29 15.02 -7.50
C GLY A 17 15.07 15.64 -8.20
N GLY A 18 13.88 15.51 -7.62
CA GLY A 18 12.65 16.07 -8.13
C GLY A 18 12.63 17.59 -8.13
N LEU A 19 13.05 18.22 -7.01
CA LEU A 19 13.17 19.68 -6.93
C LEU A 19 14.22 20.24 -7.89
N ALA A 20 15.38 19.59 -7.98
CA ALA A 20 16.43 19.97 -8.93
C ALA A 20 15.97 19.83 -10.39
N GLY A 21 15.33 18.71 -10.74
CA GLY A 21 14.75 18.47 -12.06
C GLY A 21 13.65 19.45 -12.42
N PHE A 22 12.80 19.83 -11.46
CA PHE A 22 11.75 20.84 -11.64
C PHE A 22 12.33 22.24 -11.88
N ALA A 23 13.32 22.65 -11.08
CA ALA A 23 13.98 23.94 -11.25
C ALA A 23 14.68 24.03 -12.61
N LEU A 24 15.37 22.96 -13.02
CA LEU A 24 15.97 22.86 -14.35
C LEU A 24 14.92 22.86 -15.45
N GLY A 25 13.81 22.13 -15.28
CA GLY A 25 12.71 22.10 -16.25
C GLY A 25 12.07 23.48 -16.46
N LEU A 26 11.87 24.26 -15.40
CA LEU A 26 11.38 25.64 -15.50
C LEU A 26 12.41 26.58 -16.15
N LEU A 27 13.70 26.38 -15.88
CA LEU A 27 14.76 27.18 -16.47
C LEU A 27 14.95 26.88 -17.97
N LEU A 28 14.84 25.61 -18.35
CA LEU A 28 15.07 25.13 -19.73
C LEU A 28 13.83 25.26 -20.62
N ALA A 29 12.63 25.25 -20.04
CA ALA A 29 11.37 25.46 -20.77
C ALA A 29 10.64 26.71 -20.24
N PRO A 30 11.12 27.94 -20.53
CA PRO A 30 10.34 29.13 -20.28
C PRO A 30 9.15 29.16 -21.25
N GLN A 31 7.94 28.92 -20.75
CA GLN A 31 6.74 28.93 -21.60
C GLN A 31 6.24 30.37 -21.81
N SER A 32 6.16 30.79 -23.07
CA SER A 32 5.54 32.02 -23.53
C SER A 32 4.01 31.97 -23.37
N GLY A 33 3.44 33.04 -22.81
CA GLY A 33 2.13 33.02 -22.12
C GLY A 33 0.85 33.21 -22.95
N VAL A 34 0.90 33.21 -24.29
CA VAL A 34 -0.29 33.50 -25.13
C VAL A 34 -0.76 32.27 -25.91
N GLU A 35 0.11 31.62 -26.67
CA GLU A 35 -0.21 30.38 -27.42
C GLU A 35 -0.49 29.20 -26.49
N THR A 36 0.27 29.11 -25.40
CA THR A 36 0.10 28.12 -24.34
C THR A 36 -1.29 28.18 -23.73
N ARG A 37 -1.88 29.37 -23.60
CA ARG A 37 -3.18 29.54 -22.92
C ARG A 37 -4.36 29.01 -23.77
N GLN A 38 -4.27 29.11 -25.09
CA GLN A 38 -5.26 28.50 -26.00
C GLN A 38 -5.11 26.98 -26.08
N GLN A 39 -3.87 26.47 -26.20
CA GLN A 39 -3.62 25.03 -26.22
C GLN A 39 -3.97 24.35 -24.89
N LEU A 40 -3.72 25.02 -23.76
CA LEU A 40 -4.04 24.48 -22.44
C LEU A 40 -5.55 24.33 -22.25
N ARG A 41 -6.37 25.28 -22.72
CA ARG A 41 -7.83 25.17 -22.64
C ARG A 41 -8.36 23.94 -23.40
N SER A 42 -7.92 23.78 -24.65
CA SER A 42 -8.28 22.64 -25.50
C SER A 42 -7.83 21.31 -24.89
N ARG A 43 -6.59 21.21 -24.41
CA ARG A 43 -6.08 19.96 -23.82
C ARG A 43 -6.66 19.68 -22.43
N THR A 44 -7.09 20.69 -21.68
CA THR A 44 -7.67 20.51 -20.34
C THR A 44 -9.02 19.80 -20.40
N GLU A 45 -9.83 20.00 -21.45
CA GLU A 45 -11.11 19.31 -21.60
C GLU A 45 -10.91 17.82 -21.91
N GLU A 46 -10.00 17.46 -22.82
CA GLU A 46 -9.62 16.06 -23.05
C GLU A 46 -8.96 15.42 -21.83
N LEU A 47 -8.09 16.16 -21.12
CA LEU A 47 -7.46 15.66 -19.91
C LEU A 47 -8.48 15.40 -18.80
N ARG A 48 -9.50 16.27 -18.63
CA ARG A 48 -10.55 16.05 -17.62
C ARG A 48 -11.29 14.74 -17.87
N GLY A 49 -11.67 14.45 -19.12
CA GLY A 49 -12.30 13.18 -19.48
C GLY A 49 -11.42 11.97 -19.16
N ARG A 50 -10.13 12.02 -19.53
CA ARG A 50 -9.19 10.94 -19.21
C ARG A 50 -8.93 10.80 -17.72
N VAL A 51 -8.91 11.90 -16.97
CA VAL A 51 -8.72 11.91 -15.51
C VAL A 51 -9.93 11.30 -14.81
N GLU A 52 -11.16 11.59 -15.26
CA GLU A 52 -12.36 10.94 -14.73
C GLU A 52 -12.33 9.43 -14.97
N GLU A 53 -12.00 9.00 -16.19
CA GLU A 53 -11.86 7.57 -16.53
C GLU A 53 -10.77 6.88 -15.69
N LEU A 54 -9.60 7.51 -15.54
CA LEU A 54 -8.52 7.03 -14.68
C LEU A 54 -8.94 6.96 -13.21
N THR A 55 -9.67 7.96 -12.73
CA THR A 55 -10.15 8.00 -11.34
C THR A 55 -11.19 6.91 -11.09
N GLN A 56 -12.08 6.67 -12.04
CA GLN A 56 -13.07 5.59 -11.96
C GLN A 56 -12.39 4.22 -11.96
N ARG A 57 -11.43 3.98 -12.86
CA ARG A 57 -10.64 2.75 -12.89
C ARG A 57 -9.83 2.56 -11.61
N ALA A 58 -9.17 3.60 -11.13
CA ALA A 58 -8.39 3.55 -9.90
C ALA A 58 -9.27 3.23 -8.68
N ARG A 59 -10.48 3.80 -8.60
CA ARG A 59 -11.45 3.47 -7.56
C ARG A 59 -11.88 2.01 -7.63
N ALA A 60 -12.26 1.52 -8.81
CA ALA A 60 -12.65 0.13 -8.99
C ALA A 60 -11.54 -0.85 -8.58
N THR A 61 -10.31 -0.61 -9.02
CA THR A 61 -9.15 -1.44 -8.65
C THR A 61 -8.83 -1.35 -7.15
N ALA A 62 -8.97 -0.17 -6.54
CA ALA A 62 -8.76 0.00 -5.11
C ALA A 62 -9.82 -0.74 -4.27
N GLU A 63 -11.09 -0.69 -4.67
CA GLU A 63 -12.17 -1.42 -4.02
C GLU A 63 -11.95 -2.93 -4.09
N GLU A 64 -11.57 -3.45 -5.26
CA GLU A 64 -11.25 -4.88 -5.45
C GLU A 64 -10.04 -5.32 -4.61
N ALA A 65 -8.99 -4.50 -4.53
CA ALA A 65 -7.82 -4.77 -3.71
C ALA A 65 -8.15 -4.79 -2.21
N VAL A 66 -8.99 -3.86 -1.75
CA VAL A 66 -9.44 -3.81 -0.35
C VAL A 66 -10.27 -5.03 0.00
N GLU A 67 -11.19 -5.45 -0.87
CA GLU A 67 -12.03 -6.61 -0.61
C GLU A 67 -11.21 -7.91 -0.59
N SER A 68 -10.28 -8.06 -1.54
CA SER A 68 -9.34 -9.20 -1.57
C SER A 68 -8.46 -9.26 -0.32
N ALA A 69 -7.95 -8.12 0.12
CA ALA A 69 -7.17 -8.03 1.36
C ALA A 69 -8.01 -8.43 2.58
N ARG A 70 -9.24 -7.91 2.69
CA ARG A 70 -10.17 -8.27 3.79
C ARG A 70 -10.48 -9.75 3.82
N ALA A 71 -10.72 -10.37 2.66
CA ALA A 71 -10.95 -11.81 2.56
C ALA A 71 -9.74 -12.60 3.08
N GLY A 72 -8.53 -12.28 2.60
CA GLY A 72 -7.30 -12.94 3.05
C GLY A 72 -7.03 -12.74 4.56
N PHE A 73 -7.32 -11.56 5.10
CA PHE A 73 -7.20 -11.31 6.54
C PHE A 73 -8.17 -12.14 7.37
N ARG A 74 -9.42 -12.29 6.92
CA ARG A 74 -10.42 -13.12 7.63
C ARG A 74 -9.98 -14.59 7.65
N GLU A 75 -9.56 -15.12 6.51
CA GLU A 75 -9.09 -16.50 6.40
C GLU A 75 -7.87 -16.75 7.29
N ALA A 76 -6.87 -15.85 7.26
CA ALA A 76 -5.71 -15.94 8.13
C ALA A 76 -6.08 -15.86 9.62
N ALA A 77 -7.04 -15.01 9.98
CA ALA A 77 -7.53 -14.89 11.35
C ALA A 77 -8.28 -16.14 11.82
N GLU A 78 -9.07 -16.77 10.95
CA GLU A 78 -9.77 -18.02 11.25
C GLU A 78 -8.79 -19.18 11.43
N GLN A 79 -7.80 -19.32 10.54
CA GLN A 79 -6.75 -20.33 10.66
C GLN A 79 -5.95 -20.15 11.95
N ALA A 80 -5.58 -18.92 12.31
CA ALA A 80 -4.88 -18.63 13.55
C ALA A 80 -5.71 -19.00 14.78
N ARG A 81 -7.02 -18.72 14.77
CA ARG A 81 -7.93 -19.11 15.86
C ARG A 81 -8.04 -20.63 15.98
N ALA A 82 -8.23 -21.34 14.87
CA ALA A 82 -8.33 -22.79 14.87
C ALA A 82 -7.04 -23.47 15.39
N GLU A 83 -5.87 -22.96 15.02
CA GLU A 83 -4.58 -23.44 15.53
C GLU A 83 -4.44 -23.17 17.04
N LEU A 84 -4.84 -22.00 17.51
CA LEU A 84 -4.82 -21.67 18.95
C LEU A 84 -5.73 -22.59 19.75
N GLU A 85 -6.94 -22.86 19.26
CA GLU A 85 -7.90 -23.77 19.90
C GLU A 85 -7.33 -25.20 19.99
N ARG A 86 -6.73 -25.71 18.92
CA ARG A 86 -6.06 -27.02 18.93
C ARG A 86 -4.94 -27.09 19.95
N ARG A 87 -4.07 -26.08 20.00
CA ARG A 87 -2.98 -26.03 20.97
C ARG A 87 -3.49 -25.95 22.40
N GLN A 88 -4.56 -25.19 22.66
CA GLN A 88 -5.17 -25.14 23.98
C GLN A 88 -5.74 -26.50 24.40
N GLN A 89 -6.39 -27.22 23.47
CA GLN A 89 -6.91 -28.57 23.73
C GLN A 89 -5.78 -29.55 24.04
N GLU A 90 -4.71 -29.59 23.24
CA GLU A 90 -3.54 -30.42 23.50
C GLU A 90 -2.91 -30.11 24.86
N LEU A 91 -2.77 -28.81 25.20
CA LEU A 91 -2.22 -28.41 26.50
C LEU A 91 -3.11 -28.88 27.66
N GLN A 92 -4.43 -28.78 27.52
CA GLN A 92 -5.37 -29.25 28.53
C GLN A 92 -5.33 -30.77 28.68
N GLU A 93 -5.20 -31.52 27.59
CA GLU A 93 -5.06 -32.98 27.64
C GLU A 93 -3.75 -33.40 28.32
N LEU A 94 -2.63 -32.74 28.00
CA LEU A 94 -1.34 -32.98 28.64
C LEU A 94 -1.37 -32.69 30.14
N LEU A 95 -1.92 -31.54 30.54
CA LEU A 95 -2.09 -31.16 31.94
C LEU A 95 -3.03 -32.12 32.69
N ARG A 96 -4.04 -32.66 32.01
CA ARG A 96 -4.96 -33.64 32.59
C ARG A 96 -4.26 -34.98 32.82
N ARG A 97 -3.46 -35.45 31.86
CA ARG A 97 -2.64 -36.66 32.01
C ARG A 97 -1.63 -36.52 33.15
N GLU A 98 -0.92 -35.40 33.25
CA GLU A 98 0.02 -35.17 34.36
C GLU A 98 -0.68 -35.19 35.72
N ARG A 99 -1.87 -34.59 35.85
CA ARG A 99 -2.63 -34.64 37.11
C ARG A 99 -3.12 -36.05 37.46
N GLU A 100 -3.50 -36.84 36.46
CA GLU A 100 -3.93 -38.22 36.67
C GLU A 100 -2.75 -39.14 37.04
N GLU A 101 -1.55 -38.91 36.49
CA GLU A 101 -0.32 -39.64 36.89
C GLU A 101 0.22 -39.24 38.27
N THR A 102 0.05 -37.99 38.70
CA THR A 102 0.55 -37.51 40.00
C THR A 102 -0.39 -37.83 41.17
N SER A 103 -1.58 -38.40 40.91
CA SER A 103 -2.61 -38.71 41.92
C SER A 103 -2.60 -40.16 42.44
N PHE A 104 -1.54 -40.93 42.14
CA PHE A 104 -1.23 -42.22 42.77
C PHE A 104 -0.07 -42.09 43.76
#